data_AF-A0A1R3IEG3-F1
#
_entry.id   AF-A0A1R3IEG3-F1
#
_cell.length_a   1.000
_cell.length_b   1.000
_cell.length_c   1.000
_cell.angle_alpha   90.00
_cell.angle_beta   90.00
_cell.angle_gamma   90.00
#
_symmetry.space_group_name_H-M   'P 1'
#
loop_
_entity.id
_entity.type
_entity.pdbx_description
1 polymer ?
#
loop_
_entity_poly.entity_id
_entity_poly.type
_entity_poly.pdbx_seq_one_letter_code
_entity_poly.pdbx_strand_id
1 'polypeptide(L)' 'MWKLKIAEDGPLLSTVNNHVGRQHWEFDPDAGTPEERAEIERLRLEFKKNRFNVKQSSDLLMRLQ' A
#
# COMPACT_ATOMS: atom_id res chain seq x y z
N MET A 1 0.39 -5.45 1.07
CA MET A 1 0.31 -4.08 1.64
C MET A 1 1.18 -3.13 0.84
N TRP A 2 0.93 -1.82 0.95
CA TRP A 2 1.79 -0.83 0.30
C TRP A 2 3.04 -0.61 1.15
N LYS A 3 4.20 -0.72 0.53
CA LYS A 3 5.50 -0.49 1.14
C LYS A 3 6.12 0.75 0.52
N LEU A 4 6.54 1.68 1.36
CA LEU A 4 7.28 2.86 0.90
C LEU A 4 8.68 2.40 0.49
N LYS A 5 9.00 2.57 -0.79
CA LYS A 5 10.32 2.30 -1.34
C LYS A 5 10.99 3.62 -1.64
N ILE A 6 12.09 3.85 -0.93
CA ILE A 6 12.96 5.00 -1.12
C ILE A 6 14.02 4.58 -2.14
N ALA A 7 14.46 5.49 -3.01
CA ALA A 7 15.45 5.16 -4.02
C ALA A 7 16.74 4.60 -3.40
N GLU A 8 17.22 3.54 -4.04
CA GLU A 8 18.48 2.86 -3.73
C GLU A 8 19.51 3.20 -4.81
N ASP A 9 20.79 3.14 -4.44
CA ASP A 9 21.90 3.36 -5.36
C ASP A 9 22.17 2.12 -6.22
N GLY A 10 22.83 2.26 -7.37
CA GLY A 10 23.08 1.11 -8.24
C GLY A 10 24.15 1.34 -9.31
N PRO A 11 24.76 0.26 -9.87
CA PRO A 11 25.92 0.36 -10.75
C PRO A 11 25.71 1.18 -12.04
N LEU A 12 24.46 1.37 -12.44
CA LEU A 12 24.06 2.13 -13.64
C LEU A 12 23.22 3.38 -13.31
N LEU A 13 23.12 3.74 -12.04
CA LEU A 13 22.38 4.92 -11.58
C LEU A 13 23.39 6.01 -11.24
N SER A 14 23.29 7.15 -11.94
CA SER A 14 24.05 8.35 -11.60
C SER A 14 23.12 9.41 -11.01
N THR A 15 23.57 10.05 -9.94
CA THR A 15 22.82 11.09 -9.25
C THR A 15 23.75 12.15 -8.68
N VAL A 16 23.28 13.39 -8.65
CA VAL A 16 23.98 14.52 -8.05
C VAL A 16 23.55 14.76 -6.59
N ASN A 17 22.55 14.03 -6.09
CA ASN A 17 21.95 14.23 -4.78
C ASN A 17 21.62 12.93 -4.01
N ASN A 18 22.28 11.81 -4.31
CA ASN A 18 21.99 10.50 -3.72
C ASN A 18 20.52 10.05 -3.88
N HIS A 19 19.87 10.45 -4.98
CA HIS A 19 18.47 10.13 -5.29
C HIS A 19 17.46 10.64 -4.24
N VAL A 20 17.86 11.59 -3.40
CA VAL A 20 17.02 12.20 -2.38
C VAL A 20 15.75 12.78 -3.02
N GLY A 21 14.60 12.42 -2.45
CA GLY A 21 13.27 12.83 -2.93
C GLY A 21 12.58 11.82 -3.86
N ARG A 22 13.26 10.75 -4.29
CA ARG A 22 12.61 9.66 -5.05
C ARG A 22 12.01 8.64 -4.09
N GLN A 23 10.71 8.71 -3.92
CA GLN A 23 9.92 7.76 -3.13
C GLN A 23 8.75 7.29 -3.96
N HIS A 24 8.47 6.00 -3.92
CA HIS A 24 7.29 5.42 -4.54
C HIS A 24 6.71 4.34 -3.64
N TRP A 25 5.41 4.13 -3.75
CA TRP A 25 4.73 3.05 -3.07
C TRP A 25 4.73 1.83 -3.98
N GLU A 26 5.29 0.72 -3.49
CA GLU A 26 5.24 -0.58 -4.16
C GLU A 26 4.23 -1.46 -3.43
N PHE A 27 3.40 -2.18 -4.19
CA PHE A 27 2.50 -3.16 -3.58
C PHE A 27 3.25 -4.46 -3.35
N ASP A 28 3.39 -4.84 -2.08
CA ASP A 28 4.05 -6.08 -1.65
C ASP A 28 2.97 -7.06 -1.12
N PRO A 29 2.67 -8.16 -1.83
CA PRO A 29 1.69 -9.15 -1.40
C PRO A 29 2.12 -9.90 -0.13
N ASP A 30 3.42 -9.91 0.17
CA ASP A 30 4.03 -10.59 1.29
C ASP A 30 4.45 -9.67 2.43
N ALA A 31 4.04 -8.41 2.39
CA ALA A 31 4.22 -7.50 3.51
C ALA A 31 3.21 -7.78 4.65
N GLY A 32 3.71 -7.61 5.88
CA GLY A 32 3.02 -7.72 7.18
C GLY A 32 2.57 -9.12 7.59
N THR A 33 1.91 -9.20 8.75
CA THR A 33 1.61 -10.49 9.41
C THR A 33 0.42 -11.19 8.75
N PRO A 34 0.30 -12.53 8.88
CA PRO A 34 -0.87 -13.26 8.38
C PRO A 34 -2.21 -12.70 8.88
N GLU A 35 -2.24 -12.21 10.12
CA GLU A 35 -3.43 -11.62 10.74
C GLU A 35 -3.82 -10.30 10.08
N GLU A 36 -2.84 -9.42 9.84
CA GLU A 36 -3.06 -8.15 9.12
C GLU A 36 -3.57 -8.39 7.70
N ARG A 37 -3.00 -9.39 7.01
CA ARG A 37 -3.46 -9.77 5.67
C ARG A 37 -4.89 -10.31 5.67
N ALA A 38 -5.22 -11.16 6.65
CA ALA A 38 -6.57 -11.70 6.80
C ALA A 38 -7.59 -10.58 7.08
N GLU A 39 -7.23 -9.59 7.89
CA GLU A 39 -8.06 -8.42 8.17
C GLU A 39 -8.29 -7.59 6.89
N ILE A 40 -7.25 -7.30 6.13
CA ILE A 40 -7.37 -6.57 4.86
C ILE A 40 -8.28 -7.30 3.86
N GLU A 41 -8.16 -8.62 3.74
CA GLU A 41 -9.03 -9.41 2.87
C GLU A 41 -10.48 -9.40 3.33
N ARG A 42 -10.72 -9.44 4.65
CA ARG A 42 -12.06 -9.29 5.22
C ARG A 42 -12.67 -7.93 4.84
N LEU A 43 -11.92 -6.85 5.03
CA LEU A 43 -12.35 -5.48 4.70
C LEU A 43 -12.60 -5.31 3.20
N ARG A 44 -11.76 -5.89 2.33
CA ARG A 44 -11.98 -5.91 0.87
C ARG A 44 -13.30 -6.58 0.50
N LEU A 45 -13.61 -7.70 1.14
CA LEU A 45 -14.83 -8.45 0.88
C LEU A 45 -16.07 -7.69 1.36
N GLU A 46 -15.98 -7.02 2.51
CA GLU A 46 -17.04 -6.15 3.03
C GLU A 46 -17.27 -4.92 2.14
N PHE A 47 -16.21 -4.24 1.71
CA PHE A 47 -16.30 -3.16 0.74
C PHE A 47 -16.99 -3.63 -0.54
N LYS A 48 -16.57 -4.77 -1.09
CA LYS A 48 -17.15 -5.32 -2.33
C LYS A 48 -18.65 -5.58 -2.22
N LYS A 49 -19.12 -6.02 -1.05
CA LYS A 49 -20.55 -6.24 -0.75
C LYS A 49 -21.32 -4.93 -0.60
N ASN A 50 -20.72 -3.93 0.02
CA ASN A 50 -21.38 -2.69 0.43
C ASN A 50 -21.14 -1.48 -0.48
N ARG A 51 -20.32 -1.62 -1.53
CA ARG A 51 -19.85 -0.52 -2.41
C ARG A 51 -20.94 0.36 -3.05
N PHE A 52 -22.17 -0.13 -3.13
CA PHE A 52 -23.31 0.61 -3.68
C PHE A 52 -24.33 1.03 -2.61
N ASN A 53 -24.22 0.49 -1.39
CA ASN A 53 -25.14 0.74 -0.29
C ASN A 53 -24.56 1.75 0.72
N VAL A 54 -23.24 1.90 0.75
CA VAL A 54 -22.51 2.69 1.74
C VAL A 54 -21.63 3.72 1.02
N LYS A 55 -21.52 4.93 1.59
CA LYS A 55 -20.66 5.98 1.05
C LYS A 55 -19.19 5.52 1.09
N GLN A 56 -18.44 5.82 0.03
CA GLN A 56 -17.03 5.44 -0.03
C GLN A 56 -16.18 6.09 1.08
N SER A 57 -16.56 7.27 1.57
CA SER A 57 -15.88 7.92 2.69
C SER A 57 -16.03 7.21 4.05
N SER A 58 -16.95 6.25 4.15
CA SER A 58 -17.12 5.40 5.33
C SER A 58 -16.41 4.06 5.23
N ASP A 59 -15.73 3.79 4.12
CA ASP A 59 -15.02 2.55 3.88
C ASP A 59 -13.83 2.38 4.86
N LEU A 60 -13.79 1.22 5.51
CA LEU A 60 -12.75 0.89 6.49
C LEU A 60 -11.43 0.52 5.81
N LEU A 61 -11.48 -0.03 4.59
CA LEU A 61 -10.27 -0.36 3.83
C LEU A 61 -9.46 0.91 3.50
N MET A 62 -10.12 2.00 3.11
CA MET A 62 -9.49 3.31 2.92
C MET A 62 -8.87 3.91 4.19
N ARG A 63 -9.39 3.59 5.39
CA ARG A 63 -8.85 4.11 6.66
C ARG A 63 -7.66 3.32 7.19
N LEU A 64 -7.49 2.10 6.70
CA LEU A 64 -6.41 1.21 7.10
C LEU A 64 -5.12 1.43 6.28
N GLN A 65 -5.22 2.15 5.17
CA GLN A 65 -4.10 2.52 4.28
C GLN A 65 -3.56 3.91 4.58
#